data_AF-A0A895AI28-F1
#
_entry.id   AF-A0A895AI28-F1
#
_cell.length_a   1.000
_cell.length_b   1.000
_cell.length_c   1.000
_cell.angle_alpha   90.00
_cell.angle_beta   90.00
_cell.angle_gamma   90.00
#
_symmetry.space_group_name_H-M   'P 1'
#
loop_
_entity.id
_entity.type
_entity.pdbx_description
1 polymer ?
#
loop_
_entity_poly.entity_id
_entity_poly.type
_entity_poly.pdbx_seq_one_letter_code
_entity_poly.pdbx_strand_id
1 'polypeptide(L)'
;MPPVYATRALVAVLCELAADADPDSVSVRLAATPARDLDAGDETHALDPDTPVLSDFYFPSAGDALTSVFGVDLAAPAGQTAGRFVSHPKGDHTVTLADDLHAQLLVGVPPWEPGEVRAHNRHGTRREFVVVDADPPAADAP
;
A
#
# COMPACT_ATOMS: atom_id res chain seq x y z
N MET A 1 -16.43 -3.44 10.88
CA MET A 1 -15.67 -3.91 9.69
C MET A 1 -14.23 -4.15 10.13
N PRO A 2 -13.51 -5.14 9.57
CA PRO A 2 -12.15 -5.43 10.02
C PRO A 2 -11.19 -4.26 9.70
N PRO A 3 -10.12 -4.07 10.51
CA PRO A 3 -9.06 -3.12 10.23
C PRO A 3 -8.38 -3.40 8.88
N VAL A 4 -7.68 -2.40 8.35
CA VAL A 4 -6.75 -2.56 7.23
C VAL A 4 -5.35 -2.68 7.82
N TYR A 5 -4.66 -3.77 7.51
CA TYR A 5 -3.30 -4.03 7.97
C TYR A 5 -2.31 -3.76 6.83
N ALA A 6 -1.16 -3.17 7.16
CA ALA A 6 -0.05 -3.01 6.23
C ALA A 6 1.29 -3.23 6.94
N THR A 7 2.28 -3.77 6.25
CA THR A 7 3.64 -3.91 6.80
C THR A 7 4.29 -2.54 6.95
N ARG A 8 5.13 -2.39 7.98
CA ARG A 8 5.90 -1.16 8.22
C ARG A 8 6.80 -0.82 7.04
N ALA A 9 7.47 -1.83 6.47
CA ALA A 9 8.33 -1.67 5.31
C ALA A 9 7.57 -1.08 4.10
N LEU A 10 6.37 -1.61 3.80
CA LEU A 10 5.55 -1.07 2.71
C LEU A 10 5.20 0.40 2.96
N VAL A 11 4.71 0.74 4.16
CA VAL A 11 4.27 2.10 4.48
C VAL A 11 5.43 3.09 4.39
N ALA A 12 6.63 2.71 4.84
CA ALA A 12 7.82 3.53 4.72
C ALA A 12 8.16 3.82 3.26
N VAL A 13 8.21 2.79 2.40
CA VAL A 13 8.52 2.96 0.97
C VAL A 13 7.45 3.81 0.25
N LEU A 14 6.16 3.64 0.57
CA LEU A 14 5.10 4.47 0.01
C LEU A 14 5.23 5.96 0.39
N CYS A 15 5.70 6.23 1.62
CA CYS A 15 5.97 7.59 2.09
C CYS A 15 7.18 8.20 1.37
N GLU A 16 8.26 7.44 1.20
CA GLU A 16 9.44 7.86 0.42
C GLU A 16 9.06 8.16 -1.02
N LEU A 17 8.30 7.27 -1.66
CA LEU A 17 7.82 7.46 -3.03
C LEU A 17 6.95 8.72 -3.18
N ALA A 18 6.12 9.03 -2.17
CA ALA A 18 5.30 10.23 -2.18
C ALA A 18 6.13 11.50 -1.96
N ALA A 19 7.14 11.45 -1.10
CA ALA A 19 8.05 12.56 -0.85
C ALA A 19 8.92 12.87 -2.09
N ASP A 20 9.40 11.83 -2.79
CA ASP A 20 10.19 11.97 -4.02
C ASP A 20 9.37 12.54 -5.19
N ALA A 21 8.06 12.26 -5.21
CA ALA A 21 7.15 12.76 -6.23
C ALA A 21 6.67 14.19 -5.97
N ASP A 22 6.75 14.72 -4.73
CA ASP A 22 6.26 16.05 -4.38
C ASP A 22 6.89 17.14 -5.28
N PRO A 23 6.08 18.02 -5.92
CA PRO A 23 4.66 18.30 -5.67
C PRO A 23 3.65 17.51 -6.52
N ASP A 24 4.10 16.54 -7.30
CA ASP A 24 3.25 15.66 -8.09
C ASP A 24 2.64 14.54 -7.22
N SER A 25 1.50 14.00 -7.66
CA SER A 25 0.84 12.88 -6.99
C SER A 25 1.32 11.55 -7.55
N VAL A 26 1.58 10.57 -6.69
CA VAL A 26 1.85 9.18 -7.08
C VAL A 26 0.64 8.31 -6.78
N SER A 27 0.43 7.30 -7.62
CA SER A 27 -0.54 6.26 -7.32
C SER A 27 -0.09 4.88 -7.79
N VAL A 28 -0.15 3.92 -6.87
CA VAL A 28 0.29 2.53 -7.09
C VAL A 28 -0.77 1.55 -6.63
N ARG A 29 -0.77 0.36 -7.22
CA ARG A 29 -1.62 -0.76 -6.78
C ARG A 29 -0.92 -1.45 -5.62
N LEU A 30 -1.69 -1.95 -4.66
CA LEU A 30 -1.20 -2.69 -3.50
C LEU A 30 -1.63 -4.14 -3.58
N ALA A 31 -0.75 -5.04 -3.16
CA ALA A 31 -1.07 -6.45 -2.96
C ALA A 31 -1.03 -6.80 -1.47
N ALA A 32 -1.77 -7.84 -1.10
CA ALA A 32 -1.83 -8.34 0.26
C ALA A 32 -1.29 -9.77 0.34
N THR A 33 -0.52 -10.02 1.38
CA THR A 33 -0.04 -11.34 1.78
C THR A 33 -0.84 -11.80 3.02
N PRO A 34 -1.29 -13.06 3.09
CA PRO A 34 -1.91 -13.60 4.30
C PRO A 34 -0.94 -13.55 5.48
N ALA A 35 -1.44 -13.26 6.69
CA ALA A 35 -0.60 -13.12 7.89
C ALA A 35 0.28 -14.34 8.18
N ARG A 36 -0.17 -15.56 7.83
CA ARG A 36 0.62 -16.80 7.96
C ARG A 36 1.84 -16.88 7.04
N ASP A 37 1.83 -16.15 5.94
CA ASP A 37 2.83 -16.21 4.88
C ASP A 37 3.84 -15.05 5.03
N LEU A 38 3.66 -14.18 6.03
CA LEU A 38 4.60 -13.12 6.39
C LEU A 38 5.65 -13.64 7.39
N ASP A 39 6.91 -13.35 7.11
CA ASP A 39 8.00 -13.57 8.06
C ASP A 39 7.96 -12.44 9.07
N ALA A 40 7.35 -12.71 10.21
CA ALA A 40 6.91 -11.63 11.07
C ALA A 40 7.32 -11.82 12.52
N GLY A 41 7.59 -10.69 13.18
CA GLY A 41 7.78 -10.63 14.61
C GLY A 41 6.51 -11.00 15.38
N ASP A 42 6.55 -10.88 16.71
CA ASP A 42 5.45 -11.29 17.62
C ASP A 42 4.07 -10.69 17.30
N GLU A 43 3.99 -9.58 16.54
CA GLU A 43 2.74 -8.83 16.30
C GLU A 43 1.76 -9.47 15.29
N THR A 44 2.24 -10.19 14.28
CA THR A 44 1.35 -10.92 13.33
C THR A 44 0.85 -12.24 13.90
N HIS A 45 1.53 -12.81 14.89
CA HIS A 45 1.11 -14.05 15.55
C HIS A 45 -0.23 -13.88 16.30
N ALA A 46 -0.62 -12.64 16.59
CA ALA A 46 -1.93 -12.30 17.17
C ALA A 46 -3.04 -12.13 16.12
N LEU A 47 -2.70 -12.07 14.82
CA LEU A 47 -3.68 -11.98 13.74
C LEU A 47 -4.19 -13.36 13.36
N ASP A 48 -5.41 -13.41 12.83
CA ASP A 48 -5.90 -14.62 12.19
C ASP A 48 -4.98 -14.94 10.98
N PRO A 49 -4.54 -16.20 10.80
CA PRO A 49 -3.65 -16.62 9.71
C PRO A 49 -4.09 -16.17 8.31
N ASP A 50 -5.40 -16.10 8.06
CA ASP A 50 -5.99 -15.69 6.79
C ASP A 50 -6.18 -14.16 6.67
N THR A 51 -5.76 -13.39 7.68
CA THR A 51 -5.85 -11.92 7.66
C THR A 51 -5.00 -11.38 6.51
N PRO A 52 -5.58 -10.63 5.55
CA PRO A 52 -4.80 -9.99 4.50
C PRO A 52 -4.04 -8.79 5.05
N VAL A 53 -2.72 -8.77 4.85
CA VAL A 53 -1.83 -7.66 5.21
C VAL A 53 -1.22 -7.09 3.95
N LEU A 54 -1.41 -5.79 3.70
CA LEU A 54 -0.79 -5.10 2.57
C LEU A 54 0.73 -5.12 2.73
N SER A 55 1.44 -5.74 1.80
CA SER A 55 2.88 -5.99 1.90
C SER A 55 3.68 -5.46 0.72
N ASP A 56 3.05 -5.37 -0.45
CA ASP A 56 3.72 -5.08 -1.73
C ASP A 56 2.95 -4.03 -2.52
N PHE A 57 3.65 -3.38 -3.45
CA PHE A 57 3.04 -2.48 -4.42
C PHE A 57 3.56 -2.71 -5.83
N TYR A 58 2.74 -2.33 -6.81
CA TYR A 58 3.05 -2.39 -8.23
C TYR A 58 2.68 -1.07 -8.88
N PHE A 59 3.57 -0.54 -9.72
CA PHE A 59 3.23 0.58 -10.57
C PHE A 59 2.21 0.14 -11.64
N PRO A 60 1.22 0.99 -11.99
CA PRO A 60 0.40 0.73 -13.16
C PRO A 60 1.32 0.59 -14.37
N SER A 61 1.14 -0.49 -15.13
CA SER A 61 1.90 -0.76 -16.36
C SER A 61 1.92 0.49 -17.24
N ALA A 62 3.14 0.94 -17.55
CA ALA A 62 3.47 2.25 -18.08
C ALA A 62 2.56 2.71 -19.23
N GLY A 63 1.73 3.70 -18.92
CA GLY A 63 1.19 4.67 -19.87
C GLY A 63 1.32 6.02 -19.17
N ASP A 64 2.43 6.71 -19.45
CA ASP A 64 2.85 8.01 -18.91
C ASP A 64 3.50 8.03 -17.50
N ALA A 65 4.83 8.18 -17.54
CA ALA A 65 5.72 8.72 -16.51
C ALA A 65 6.09 7.86 -15.28
N LEU A 66 7.04 6.92 -15.50
CA LEU A 66 8.32 6.80 -14.77
C LEU A 66 9.04 5.54 -15.27
N THR A 67 9.92 5.71 -16.26
CA THR A 67 10.93 4.70 -16.58
C THR A 67 11.98 4.73 -15.47
N SER A 68 12.23 3.60 -14.79
CA SER A 68 13.57 2.97 -14.72
C SER A 68 13.74 1.94 -13.55
N VAL A 69 14.54 0.91 -13.86
CA VAL A 69 15.56 0.22 -13.02
C VAL A 69 15.37 -1.27 -12.67
N PHE A 70 14.18 -1.86 -12.57
CA PHE A 70 14.10 -3.32 -12.32
C PHE A 70 13.40 -4.02 -13.48
N GLY A 71 14.16 -4.76 -14.28
CA GLY A 71 13.68 -5.60 -15.40
C GLY A 71 12.85 -6.79 -14.96
N VAL A 72 11.97 -6.58 -13.98
CA VAL A 72 10.98 -7.52 -13.48
C VAL A 72 9.64 -7.03 -14.01
N ASP A 73 8.88 -7.93 -14.61
CA ASP A 73 7.51 -7.64 -15.06
C ASP A 73 6.68 -7.23 -13.84
N LEU A 74 6.40 -5.93 -13.70
CA LEU A 74 5.59 -5.35 -12.61
C LEU A 74 4.08 -5.57 -12.82
N ALA A 75 3.69 -6.43 -13.76
CA ALA A 75 2.31 -6.84 -13.89
C ALA A 75 1.86 -7.52 -12.60
N ALA A 76 1.04 -6.82 -11.80
CA ALA A 76 0.35 -7.41 -10.66
C ALA A 76 -0.29 -8.74 -11.12
N PRO A 77 -0.05 -9.86 -10.44
CA PRO A 77 -0.69 -11.12 -10.80
C PRO A 77 -2.21 -10.94 -10.86
N ALA A 78 -2.84 -11.45 -11.92
CA ALA A 78 -4.27 -11.28 -12.13
C ALA A 78 -5.05 -11.76 -10.90
N GLY A 79 -5.75 -10.83 -10.23
CA GLY A 79 -6.54 -11.10 -9.02
C GLY A 79 -5.91 -10.71 -7.67
N GLN A 80 -4.68 -10.16 -7.63
CA GLN A 80 -3.95 -9.85 -6.38
C GLN A 80 -3.97 -8.38 -5.94
N THR A 81 -4.66 -7.46 -6.64
CA THR A 81 -4.68 -6.05 -6.19
C THR A 81 -5.68 -5.86 -5.05
N ALA A 82 -5.21 -5.98 -3.82
CA ALA A 82 -5.98 -5.84 -2.59
C ALA A 82 -6.36 -4.38 -2.29
N GLY A 83 -5.55 -3.43 -2.77
CA GLY A 83 -5.81 -2.01 -2.57
C GLY A 83 -5.07 -1.09 -3.53
N ARG A 84 -5.13 0.21 -3.23
CA ARG A 84 -4.42 1.27 -3.94
C ARG A 84 -3.83 2.25 -2.94
N PHE A 85 -2.67 2.81 -3.25
CA PHE A 85 -2.13 3.97 -2.56
C PHE A 85 -2.21 5.21 -3.47
N VAL A 86 -2.55 6.35 -2.87
CA VAL A 86 -2.56 7.66 -3.53
C VAL A 86 -1.91 8.69 -2.60
N SER A 87 -1.00 9.51 -3.13
CA SER A 87 -0.44 10.64 -2.39
C SER A 87 -1.19 11.94 -2.70
N HIS A 88 -1.54 12.69 -1.65
CA HIS A 88 -2.19 13.99 -1.75
C HIS A 88 -1.24 15.09 -1.23
N PRO A 89 -0.41 15.69 -2.12
CA PRO A 89 0.62 16.68 -1.72
C PRO A 89 0.04 17.96 -1.12
N LYS A 90 -1.28 18.20 -1.26
CA LYS A 90 -1.98 19.35 -0.67
C LYS A 90 -2.44 19.12 0.79
N GLY A 91 -2.19 17.94 1.37
CA GLY A 91 -2.51 17.68 2.78
C GLY A 91 -3.93 17.17 3.05
N ASP A 92 -4.75 16.94 2.03
CA ASP A 92 -6.13 16.49 2.20
C ASP A 92 -6.22 14.97 2.17
N HIS A 93 -6.74 14.33 3.22
CA HIS A 93 -6.99 12.88 3.22
C HIS A 93 -8.31 12.48 2.55
N THR A 94 -9.07 13.44 2.03
CA THR A 94 -10.37 13.17 1.40
C THR A 94 -10.18 12.41 0.11
N VAL A 95 -10.77 11.22 0.05
CA VAL A 95 -10.86 10.41 -1.16
C VAL A 95 -11.69 11.16 -2.19
N THR A 96 -11.14 11.39 -3.37
CA THR A 96 -11.82 12.10 -4.46
C THR A 96 -12.35 11.11 -5.50
N LEU A 97 -13.28 11.57 -6.34
CA LEU A 97 -13.83 10.76 -7.44
C LEU A 97 -12.78 10.31 -8.48
N ALA A 98 -11.58 10.94 -8.47
CA ALA A 98 -10.46 10.61 -9.35
C ALA A 98 -9.64 9.41 -8.84
N ASP A 99 -9.83 9.02 -7.58
CA ASP A 99 -9.23 7.83 -7.02
C ASP A 99 -10.03 6.63 -7.52
N ASP A 100 -9.49 5.86 -8.47
CA ASP A 100 -10.05 4.57 -8.84
C ASP A 100 -10.15 3.69 -7.57
N LEU A 101 -11.39 3.48 -7.11
CA LEU A 101 -11.68 2.91 -5.81
C LEU A 101 -11.54 1.39 -5.84
N HIS A 102 -10.33 0.92 -5.54
CA HIS A 102 -10.11 -0.46 -5.13
C HIS A 102 -10.79 -0.75 -3.78
N ALA A 103 -10.90 -2.04 -3.42
CA ALA A 103 -11.57 -2.48 -2.20
C ALA A 103 -11.04 -1.79 -0.92
N GLN A 104 -9.74 -1.46 -0.91
CA GLN A 104 -9.04 -0.73 0.13
C GLN A 104 -8.20 0.40 -0.52
N LEU A 105 -8.27 1.60 0.04
CA LEU A 105 -7.51 2.77 -0.42
C LEU A 105 -6.66 3.31 0.74
N LEU A 106 -5.36 3.47 0.53
CA LEU A 106 -4.45 4.16 1.42
C LEU A 106 -4.16 5.57 0.87
N VAL A 107 -4.35 6.59 1.69
CA VAL A 107 -4.06 7.99 1.35
C VAL A 107 -2.92 8.49 2.23
N GLY A 108 -1.81 8.86 1.61
CA GLY A 108 -0.68 9.52 2.27
C GLY A 108 -0.70 11.03 2.02
N VAL A 109 -0.29 11.82 3.01
CA VAL A 109 -0.15 13.28 2.90
C VAL A 109 1.17 13.75 3.53
N PRO A 110 1.66 14.97 3.21
CA PRO A 110 2.78 15.58 3.92
C PRO A 110 2.52 15.67 5.44
N PRO A 111 3.54 15.50 6.30
CA PRO A 111 4.98 15.38 6.02
C PRO A 111 5.49 14.02 5.50
N TRP A 112 4.61 13.14 4.99
CA TRP A 112 5.01 11.83 4.43
C TRP A 112 5.59 10.92 5.51
N GLU A 113 4.89 10.84 6.63
CA GLU A 113 5.22 9.93 7.72
C GLU A 113 4.19 8.79 7.77
N PRO A 114 4.55 7.59 8.28
CA PRO A 114 3.60 6.49 8.46
C PRO A 114 2.36 6.91 9.28
N GLY A 115 2.54 7.83 10.23
CA GLY A 115 1.47 8.42 11.03
C GLY A 115 0.49 9.30 10.24
N GLU A 116 0.80 9.64 8.99
CA GLU A 116 0.00 10.43 8.06
C GLU A 116 -0.57 9.61 6.89
N VAL A 117 -0.56 8.29 7.02
CA VAL A 117 -1.27 7.40 6.12
C VAL A 117 -2.64 7.03 6.72
N ARG A 118 -3.67 7.02 5.87
CA ARG A 118 -5.06 6.73 6.25
C ARG A 118 -5.66 5.67 5.34
N ALA A 119 -6.37 4.71 5.92
CA ALA A 119 -7.12 3.72 5.16
C ALA A 119 -8.58 4.14 4.96
N HIS A 120 -9.11 3.89 3.77
CA HIS A 120 -10.47 4.15 3.36
C HIS A 120 -11.03 2.92 2.64
N ASN A 121 -12.35 2.72 2.71
CA ASN A 121 -13.04 1.74 1.89
C ASN A 121 -13.44 2.34 0.52
N ARG A 122 -14.00 1.51 -0.36
CA ARG A 122 -14.55 1.95 -1.67
C ARG A 122 -15.69 2.98 -1.62
N HIS A 123 -16.16 3.38 -0.44
CA HIS A 123 -17.17 4.44 -0.28
C HIS A 123 -16.54 5.71 0.34
N GLY A 124 -15.20 5.79 0.39
CA GLY A 124 -14.46 6.89 1.02
C GLY A 124 -14.51 6.90 2.55
N THR A 125 -15.19 5.94 3.18
CA THR A 125 -15.32 5.88 4.64
C THR A 125 -13.99 5.46 5.26
N ARG A 126 -13.51 6.25 6.22
CA ARG A 126 -12.29 5.95 6.98
C ARG A 126 -12.39 4.60 7.67
N ARG A 127 -11.30 3.83 7.59
CA ARG A 127 -11.11 2.55 8.26
C ARG A 127 -10.01 2.69 9.31
N GLU A 128 -10.09 1.83 10.32
CA GLU A 128 -8.96 1.61 11.20
C GLU A 128 -7.78 1.08 10.36
N PHE A 129 -6.61 1.67 10.57
CA PHE A 129 -5.38 1.36 9.86
C PHE A 129 -4.32 0.95 10.88
N VAL A 130 -3.77 -0.24 10.71
CA VAL A 130 -2.80 -0.82 11.64
C VAL A 130 -1.54 -1.16 10.85
N VAL A 131 -0.41 -0.62 11.31
CA VAL A 131 0.90 -0.93 10.74
C VAL A 131 1.52 -2.04 11.57
N VAL A 132 1.88 -3.16 10.94
CA VAL A 132 2.49 -4.32 11.58
C VAL A 132 3.98 -4.39 11.29
N ASP A 133 4.78 -4.81 12.27
CA ASP A 133 6.20 -5.10 12.06
C ASP A 133 6.38 -6.53 11.52
N ALA A 134 6.34 -6.63 10.19
CA ALA A 134 6.44 -7.88 9.46
C ALA A 134 7.15 -7.64 8.13
N ASP A 135 7.97 -8.62 7.73
CA ASP A 135 8.61 -8.62 6.42
C ASP A 135 7.79 -9.48 5.45
N PRO A 136 7.68 -9.07 4.16
CA PRO A 136 7.16 -9.96 3.13
C PRO A 136 8.06 -11.22 3.06
N PRO A 137 7.50 -12.38 2.67
CA PRO A 137 8.31 -13.58 2.50
C PRO A 137 9.47 -13.26 1.56
N ALA A 138 10.66 -13.80 1.85
CA ALA A 138 11.80 -13.62 0.97
C ALA A 138 11.38 -13.96 -0.47
N ALA A 139 11.47 -12.98 -1.36
CA ALA A 139 11.22 -13.23 -2.77
C ALA A 139 12.16 -14.36 -3.19
N ASP A 140 11.62 -15.47 -3.70
CA ASP A 140 12.41 -16.53 -4.30
C ASP A 140 13.27 -15.88 -5.40
N ALA A 141 14.54 -15.63 -5.07
CA ALA A 141 15.50 -15.14 -6.04
C ALA A 141 15.68 -16.27 -7.09
N PRO A 142 15.55 -15.97 -8.39
CA PRO A 142 15.70 -16.97 -9.45
C PRO A 142 17.12 -17.54 -9.53
#